data_AF-E6VSA5-F1
#
_entry.id   AF-E6VSA5-F1
#
_cell.length_a   1.000
_cell.length_b   1.000
_cell.length_c   1.000
_cell.angle_alpha   90.00
_cell.angle_beta   90.00
_cell.angle_gamma   90.00
#
_symmetry.space_group_name_H-M   'P 1'
#
loop_
_entity.id
_entity.type
_entity.pdbx_description
1 polymer ?
#
loop_
_entity_poly.entity_id
_entity_poly.type
_entity_poly.pdbx_seq_one_letter_code
_entity_poly.pdbx_strand_id
1 'polypeptide(L)'
;MMVTDMEPIRMCVVCRERFPKGELARYICPDTMLELETDGPVPDPEKIKPGRGFYVCVQARCREVFPKMIRGLMKKRKGESR
;
A
#
# COMPACT_ATOMS: atom_id res chain seq x y z
N MET A 1 2.56 -26.48 15.66
CA MET A 1 2.91 -25.08 15.38
C MET A 1 1.63 -24.28 15.48
N MET A 2 1.43 -23.56 16.59
CA MET A 2 0.19 -22.81 16.84
C MET A 2 0.30 -21.47 16.10
N VAL A 3 -0.40 -21.34 14.97
CA VAL A 3 -0.59 -20.05 14.30
C VAL A 3 -1.51 -19.20 15.17
N THR A 4 -1.03 -18.05 15.64
CA THR A 4 -1.82 -17.11 16.43
C THR A 4 -2.83 -16.42 15.50
N ASP A 5 -4.09 -16.82 15.64
CA ASP A 5 -5.27 -16.43 14.84
C ASP A 5 -5.74 -14.98 15.09
N MET A 6 -4.81 -14.02 15.11
CA MET A 6 -5.12 -12.58 15.15
C MET A 6 -4.35 -11.84 14.08
N GLU A 7 -4.26 -12.43 12.88
CA GLU A 7 -3.66 -11.72 11.77
C GLU A 7 -4.51 -10.47 11.45
N PRO A 8 -3.93 -9.25 11.49
CA PRO A 8 -4.69 -8.05 11.26
C PRO A 8 -5.31 -8.04 9.86
N ILE A 9 -6.61 -7.79 9.79
CA ILE A 9 -7.27 -7.57 8.50
C ILE A 9 -6.99 -6.14 8.04
N ARG A 10 -6.59 -5.99 6.77
CA ARG A 10 -6.31 -4.70 6.13
C ARG A 10 -7.11 -4.57 4.84
N MET A 11 -7.35 -3.32 4.46
CA MET A 11 -8.10 -2.99 3.24
C MET A 11 -7.14 -2.78 2.07
N CYS A 12 -7.43 -3.41 0.93
CA CYS A 12 -6.76 -3.09 -0.32
C CYS A 12 -7.11 -1.66 -0.74
N VAL A 13 -6.11 -0.83 -1.02
CA VAL A 13 -6.33 0.59 -1.36
C VAL A 13 -7.01 0.78 -2.71
N VAL A 14 -6.99 -0.25 -3.57
CA VAL A 14 -7.57 -0.22 -4.92
C VAL A 14 -9.01 -0.73 -4.92
N CYS A 15 -9.24 -2.02 -4.61
CA CYS A 15 -10.59 -2.59 -4.64
C CYS A 15 -11.41 -2.37 -3.36
N ARG A 16 -10.79 -1.88 -2.28
CA ARG A 16 -11.42 -1.65 -0.96
C ARG A 16 -11.98 -2.89 -0.26
N GLU A 17 -11.72 -4.08 -0.78
CA GLU A 17 -11.96 -5.34 -0.10
C GLU A 17 -10.96 -5.55 1.05
N ARG A 18 -11.35 -6.39 2.02
CA ARG A 18 -10.57 -6.70 3.23
C ARG A 18 -9.86 -8.04 3.07
N PHE A 19 -8.57 -8.08 3.40
CA PHE A 19 -7.73 -9.28 3.32
C PHE A 19 -6.85 -9.41 4.57
N PRO A 20 -6.41 -10.63 4.90
CA PRO A 20 -5.37 -10.83 5.91
C PRO A 20 -4.09 -10.05 5.56
N LYS A 21 -3.43 -9.45 6.57
CA LYS A 21 -2.22 -8.64 6.36
C LYS A 21 -1.18 -9.42 5.56
N GLY A 22 -1.00 -10.71 5.82
CA GLY A 22 -0.05 -11.61 5.17
C GLY A 22 -0.22 -11.66 3.65
N GLU A 23 -1.46 -11.70 3.17
CA GLU A 23 -1.80 -11.79 1.75
C GLU A 23 -1.66 -10.48 0.97
N LEU A 24 -1.45 -9.36 1.67
CA LEU A 24 -1.31 -8.04 1.05
C LEU A 24 0.16 -7.69 0.80
N ALA A 25 0.46 -7.20 -0.39
CA ALA A 25 1.70 -6.52 -0.69
C ALA A 25 1.67 -5.11 -0.07
N ARG A 26 2.71 -4.75 0.68
CA ARG A 26 2.88 -3.39 1.21
C ARG A 26 3.82 -2.61 0.30
N TYR A 27 3.43 -1.38 0.00
CA TYR A 27 4.26 -0.40 -0.68
C TYR A 27 4.39 0.85 0.19
N ILE A 28 5.56 1.46 0.18
CA ILE A 28 5.83 2.73 0.85
C ILE A 28 5.62 3.86 -0.13
N CYS A 29 4.94 4.90 0.34
CA CYS A 29 4.86 6.17 -0.34
C CYS A 29 6.29 6.75 -0.46
N PRO A 30 6.81 7.02 -1.67
CA PRO A 30 8.06 7.75 -1.81
C PRO A 30 7.92 9.17 -1.24
N ASP A 31 9.05 9.80 -0.94
CA ASP A 31 9.07 11.09 -0.26
C ASP A 31 8.64 12.21 -1.21
N THR A 32 9.00 12.08 -2.49
CA THR A 32 8.68 13.05 -3.54
C THR A 32 7.80 12.45 -4.65
N MET A 33 7.07 13.33 -5.36
CA MET A 33 6.33 12.93 -6.57
C MET A 33 7.28 12.55 -7.72
N LEU A 34 8.48 13.12 -7.76
CA LEU A 34 9.48 12.80 -8.78
C LEU A 34 9.96 11.35 -8.64
N GLU A 35 10.30 10.91 -7.43
CA GLU A 35 10.66 9.51 -7.13
C GLU A 35 9.53 8.54 -7.49
N LEU A 36 8.27 8.93 -7.27
CA LEU A 36 7.14 8.10 -7.71
C LEU A 36 7.08 7.96 -9.24
N GLU A 37 7.47 8.99 -9.99
CA GLU A 37 7.41 8.99 -11.44
C GLU A 37 8.61 8.24 -12.07
N THR A 38 9.79 8.33 -11.45
CA THR A 38 11.00 7.65 -11.92
C THR A 38 11.03 6.19 -11.53
N ASP A 39 10.78 5.89 -10.25
CA ASP A 39 11.04 4.58 -9.64
C ASP A 39 9.75 3.84 -9.24
N GLY A 40 8.62 4.56 -9.21
CA GLY A 40 7.34 3.99 -8.81
C GLY A 40 7.20 3.79 -7.30
N PRO A 41 6.13 3.11 -6.86
CA PRO A 41 5.93 2.79 -5.45
C PRO A 41 6.98 1.81 -4.93
N VAL A 42 7.61 2.14 -3.80
CA VAL A 42 8.68 1.30 -3.22
C VAL A 42 8.07 0.06 -2.55
N PRO A 43 8.42 -1.17 -2.96
CA PRO A 43 7.94 -2.38 -2.30
C PRO A 43 8.57 -2.53 -0.89
N ASP A 44 7.76 -3.05 0.03
CA ASP A 44 8.17 -3.36 1.40
C ASP A 44 7.68 -4.77 1.79
N PRO A 45 8.34 -5.83 1.28
CA PRO A 45 7.91 -7.22 1.48
C PRO A 45 7.92 -7.62 2.95
N GLU A 46 8.89 -7.10 3.74
CA GLU A 46 9.03 -7.37 5.17
C GLU A 46 8.05 -6.55 6.03
N LYS A 47 7.43 -5.52 5.45
CA LYS A 47 6.42 -4.67 6.12
C LYS A 47 6.99 -3.91 7.33
N ILE A 48 8.28 -3.55 7.28
CA ILE A 48 9.02 -2.90 8.36
C ILE A 48 9.44 -1.46 8.03
N LYS A 49 9.39 -1.04 6.76
CA LYS A 49 9.88 0.27 6.36
C LYS A 49 9.04 1.41 6.97
N PRO A 50 9.67 2.50 7.43
CA PRO A 50 8.97 3.66 7.97
C PRO A 50 8.21 4.41 6.87
N GLY A 51 7.28 5.29 7.27
CA GLY A 51 6.50 6.11 6.35
C GLY A 51 5.10 5.58 6.03
N ARG A 52 4.38 6.31 5.16
CA ARG A 52 3.00 5.99 4.79
C ARG A 52 2.97 4.75 3.91
N GLY A 53 2.39 3.66 4.43
CA GLY A 53 2.21 2.40 3.69
C GLY A 53 0.86 2.30 2.98
N PHE A 54 0.86 1.68 1.81
CA PHE A 54 -0.32 1.26 1.06
C PHE A 54 -0.34 -0.27 0.94
N TYR A 55 -1.51 -0.88 1.13
CA TYR A 55 -1.69 -2.32 1.02
C TYR A 55 -2.48 -2.64 -0.26
N VAL A 56 -1.98 -3.59 -1.06
CA VAL A 56 -2.57 -4.01 -2.34
C VAL A 56 -2.70 -5.53 -2.36
N CYS A 57 -3.86 -6.04 -2.77
CA CYS A 57 -4.11 -7.48 -2.86
C CYS A 57 -3.42 -8.13 -4.07
N VAL A 58 -3.43 -9.45 -4.11
CA VAL A 58 -2.77 -10.25 -5.16
C VAL A 58 -3.46 -10.18 -6.53
N GLN A 59 -4.69 -9.68 -6.60
CA GLN A 59 -5.46 -9.60 -7.84
C GLN A 59 -4.71 -8.74 -8.88
N ALA A 60 -4.52 -9.28 -10.09
CA ALA A 60 -3.78 -8.62 -11.17
C ALA A 60 -4.32 -7.20 -11.46
N ARG A 61 -5.65 -7.05 -11.54
CA ARG A 61 -6.32 -5.76 -11.72
C ARG A 61 -5.86 -4.70 -10.71
N CYS A 62 -5.65 -5.08 -9.45
CA CYS A 62 -5.28 -4.14 -8.40
C CYS A 62 -3.80 -3.76 -8.50
N ARG A 63 -2.93 -4.72 -8.84
CA ARG A 63 -1.49 -4.48 -9.02
C ARG A 63 -1.21 -3.61 -10.24
N GLU A 64 -1.94 -3.79 -11.32
CA GLU A 64 -1.80 -3.00 -12.55
C GLU A 64 -2.34 -1.57 -12.41
N VAL A 65 -3.42 -1.38 -11.65
CA VAL A 65 -4.04 -0.06 -11.44
C VAL A 65 -3.30 0.75 -10.38
N PHE A 66 -2.71 0.11 -9.37
CA PHE A 66 -2.09 0.78 -8.22
C PHE A 66 -1.03 1.84 -8.59
N PRO A 67 -0.06 1.58 -9.50
CA PRO A 67 0.94 2.58 -9.90
C PRO A 67 0.34 3.88 -10.46
N LYS A 68 -0.83 3.80 -11.11
CA LYS A 68 -1.55 4.97 -11.63
C LYS A 68 -2.30 5.69 -10.51
N MET A 69 -2.88 4.93 -9.58
CA MET A 69 -3.72 5.45 -8.50
C MET A 69 -2.93 6.13 -7.38
N ILE A 70 -1.73 5.63 -7.06
CA ILE A 70 -0.92 6.13 -5.94
C ILE A 70 -0.60 7.62 -6.03
N ARG A 71 -0.48 8.19 -7.24
CA ARG A 71 -0.32 9.65 -7.46
C ARG A 71 -1.42 10.46 -6.76
N GLY A 72 -2.67 10.04 -6.89
CA GLY A 72 -3.80 10.70 -6.24
C GLY A 72 -3.86 10.45 -4.72
N LEU A 73 -3.32 9.33 -4.26
CA LEU A 73 -3.25 8.98 -2.85
C LEU A 73 -2.16 9.78 -2.12
N MET A 74 -1.03 10.07 -2.80
CA MET A 74 0.05 10.90 -2.28
C MET A 74 -0.41 12.33 -1.99
N LYS A 75 -1.25 12.92 -2.86
CA LYS A 75 -1.83 14.26 -2.66
C LYS A 75 -2.78 14.36 -1.46
N LYS A 76 -3.29 13.24 -0.96
CA LYS A 76 -4.21 13.20 0.18
C LYS A 76 -3.45 12.84 1.46
N ARG A 77 -2.44 13.62 1.84
CA ARG A 77 -1.72 13.44 3.12
C ARG A 77 -2.67 13.81 4.27
N LYS A 78 -2.85 12.88 5.23
CA LYS A 78 -3.66 13.15 6.42
C LYS A 78 -2.87 14.13 7.30
N GLY A 79 -3.33 15.37 7.41
CA GLY A 79 -2.65 16.46 8.14
C GLY A 79 -2.64 17.80 7.41
N GLU A 80 -2.86 17.81 6.09
CA GLU A 80 -3.21 19.03 5.35
C GLU A 80 -4.70 19.31 5.58
N SER A 81 -5.01 19.99 6.69
CA SER A 81 -6.31 20.66 6.85
C SER A 81 -6.46 21.69 5.74
N ARG A 82 -7.59 21.62 5.04
CA ARG A 82 -8.10 22.73 4.24
C ARG A 82 -8.68 23.79 5.16
#